data_AF-A0A269XVI9-F1
#
_entry.id   AF-A0A269XVI9-F1
#
_cell.length_a   1.000
_cell.length_b   1.000
_cell.length_c   1.000
_cell.angle_alpha   90.00
_cell.angle_beta   90.00
_cell.angle_gamma   90.00
#
_symmetry.space_group_name_H-M   'P 1'
#
loop_
_entity.id
_entity.type
_entity.pdbx_description
1 polymer ?
#
loop_
_entity_poly.entity_id
_entity_poly.type
_entity_poly.pdbx_seq_one_letter_code
_entity_poly.pdbx_strand_id
1 'polypeptide(L)' 'MIKVFSYNQRHFHAPTYEKMLRARAVVFSGRLNWDVNVVDGKEEDEYDREYNPLYFVAERPDGGIEEPLIDTLVW' A
#
# COMPACT_ATOMS: atom_id res chain seq x y z
N MET A 1 -13.80 5.18 1.50
CA MET A 1 -13.73 4.95 2.96
C MET A 1 -12.26 4.86 3.33
N ILE A 2 -11.84 5.51 4.43
CA ILE A 2 -10.46 5.38 4.91
C ILE A 2 -10.41 4.23 5.92
N LYS A 3 -9.56 3.24 5.68
CA LYS A 3 -9.23 2.17 6.61
C LYS A 3 -7.92 2.51 7.30
N VAL A 4 -7.87 2.31 8.62
CA VAL A 4 -6.69 2.58 9.43
C VAL A 4 -6.33 1.32 10.20
N PHE A 5 -5.13 0.78 9.96
CA PHE A 5 -4.65 -0.43 10.62
C PHE A 5 -3.13 -0.48 10.67
N SER A 6 -2.57 -1.17 11.66
CA SER A 6 -1.14 -1.44 11.75
C SER A 6 -0.73 -2.74 11.01
N TYR A 7 0.56 -2.95 10.76
CA TYR A 7 1.05 -4.21 10.18
C TYR A 7 0.61 -5.44 10.97
N ASN A 8 0.63 -5.38 12.31
CA ASN A 8 0.17 -6.48 13.16
C ASN A 8 -1.33 -6.77 13.00
N GLN A 9 -2.13 -5.77 12.63
CA GLN A 9 -3.57 -5.91 12.38
C GLN A 9 -3.89 -6.23 10.91
N ARG A 10 -2.89 -6.24 10.00
CA ARG A 10 -3.11 -6.38 8.55
C ARG A 10 -3.88 -7.64 8.16
N HIS A 11 -3.81 -8.71 8.97
CA HIS A 11 -4.53 -9.95 8.70
C HIS A 11 -6.06 -9.79 8.77
N PHE A 12 -6.57 -8.85 9.58
CA PHE A 12 -7.99 -8.45 9.56
C PHE A 12 -8.37 -7.62 8.34
N HIS A 13 -7.38 -7.13 7.59
CA HIS A 13 -7.52 -6.28 6.41
C HIS A 13 -6.79 -6.85 5.19
N ALA A 14 -6.56 -8.17 5.15
CA ALA A 14 -5.68 -8.82 4.17
C ALA A 14 -5.98 -8.43 2.70
N PRO A 15 -7.25 -8.39 2.23
CA PRO A 15 -7.54 -7.95 0.87
C PRO A 15 -7.16 -6.49 0.59
N THR A 16 -7.37 -5.59 1.56
CA THR A 16 -6.99 -4.17 1.45
C THR A 16 -5.47 -4.02 1.46
N TYR A 17 -4.78 -4.74 2.34
CA TYR A 17 -3.33 -4.72 2.43
C TYR A 17 -2.68 -5.23 1.13
N GLU A 18 -3.15 -6.35 0.58
CA GLU A 18 -2.62 -6.88 -0.68
C GLU A 18 -2.80 -5.90 -1.85
N LYS A 19 -4.00 -5.33 -2.00
CA LYS A 19 -4.25 -4.34 -3.05
C LYS A 19 -3.34 -3.11 -2.91
N MET A 20 -3.07 -2.69 -1.68
CA MET A 20 -2.20 -1.54 -1.40
C MET A 20 -0.76 -1.82 -1.83
N LEU A 21 -0.19 -2.99 -1.51
CA LEU A 21 1.18 -3.35 -1.96
C LEU A 21 1.30 -3.43 -3.49
N ARG A 22 0.25 -3.91 -4.18
CA ARG A 22 0.22 -3.93 -5.65
C ARG A 22 0.10 -2.53 -6.24
N ALA A 23 -0.70 -1.66 -5.63
CA ALA A 23 -0.81 -0.27 -6.03
C ALA A 23 0.53 0.47 -5.84
N ARG A 24 1.25 0.22 -4.74
CA ARG A 24 2.61 0.74 -4.51
C ARG A 24 3.57 0.32 -5.62
N ALA A 25 3.58 -0.95 -6.02
CA ALA A 25 4.43 -1.42 -7.13
C ALA A 25 4.14 -0.67 -8.44
N VAL A 26 2.86 -0.48 -8.79
CA VAL A 26 2.46 0.26 -10.00
C VAL A 26 2.89 1.71 -9.94
N VAL A 27 2.76 2.37 -8.79
CA VAL A 27 3.09 3.79 -8.65
C VAL A 27 4.60 4.00 -8.51
N PHE A 28 5.25 3.37 -7.54
CA PHE A 28 6.64 3.64 -7.20
C PHE A 28 7.59 3.14 -8.29
N SER A 29 7.49 1.87 -8.70
CA SER A 29 8.33 1.33 -9.78
C SER A 29 7.84 1.80 -11.16
N GLY A 30 6.53 1.72 -11.42
CA GLY A 30 5.99 1.98 -12.76
C GLY A 30 5.91 3.47 -13.12
N ARG A 31 5.22 4.28 -12.30
CA ARG A 31 4.93 5.70 -12.64
C ARG A 31 6.03 6.66 -12.21
N LEU A 32 6.60 6.45 -11.03
CA LEU A 32 7.63 7.33 -10.45
C LEU A 32 9.05 6.88 -10.78
N ASN A 33 9.22 5.64 -11.27
CA ASN A 33 10.51 5.04 -11.62
C ASN A 33 11.52 5.12 -10.46
N TRP A 34 11.04 4.89 -9.24
CA TRP A 34 11.88 4.76 -8.05
C TRP A 34 12.59 3.41 -8.06
N ASP A 35 13.80 3.38 -7.49
CA ASP A 35 14.53 2.15 -7.27
C ASP A 35 13.94 1.43 -6.04
N VAL A 36 12.93 0.59 -6.29
CA VAL A 36 12.22 -0.19 -5.28
C VAL A 36 12.21 -1.67 -5.67
N ASN A 37 12.21 -2.54 -4.67
CA ASN A 37 12.14 -3.97 -4.91
C ASN A 37 10.68 -4.43 -5.05
N VAL A 38 10.32 -4.96 -6.22
CA VAL A 38 8.99 -5.52 -6.49
C VAL A 38 9.08 -7.04 -6.60
N VAL A 39 8.37 -7.75 -5.71
CA VAL A 39 8.30 -9.21 -5.69
C VAL A 39 6.84 -9.64 -5.88
N ASP A 40 6.57 -10.54 -6.84
CA ASP A 40 5.21 -11.00 -7.19
C ASP A 40 4.19 -9.88 -7.44
N GLY A 41 4.67 -8.77 -8.00
CA GLY A 41 3.89 -7.57 -8.30
C GLY A 41 3.49 -6.76 -7.06
N LYS A 42 4.21 -6.93 -5.94
CA LYS A 42 4.00 -6.20 -4.68
C LYS A 42 5.26 -5.45 -4.31
N GLU A 43 5.10 -4.25 -3.78
CA GLU A 43 6.16 -3.48 -3.18
C GLU A 43 5.90 -3.43 -1.67
N GLU A 44 6.76 -4.13 -0.91
CA GLU A 44 6.78 -4.22 0.56
C GLU A 44 8.25 -4.12 0.99
N ASP A 45 8.58 -3.20 1.88
CA ASP A 45 9.97 -2.89 2.25
C ASP A 45 10.30 -3.29 3.69
N GLU A 46 11.47 -2.87 4.18
CA GLU A 46 11.89 -3.13 5.56
C GLU A 46 11.03 -2.39 6.59
N TYR A 47 10.51 -1.20 6.26
CA TYR A 47 9.63 -0.43 7.14
C TYR A 47 8.32 -1.16 7.38
N ASP A 48 7.74 -1.73 6.33
CA ASP A 48 6.53 -2.55 6.43
C ASP A 48 6.73 -3.76 7.35
N ARG A 49 7.85 -4.48 7.18
CA ARG A 49 8.10 -5.76 7.84
C ARG A 49 8.59 -5.64 9.28
N GLU A 50 9.42 -4.64 9.58
CA GLU A 50 10.18 -4.59 10.82
C GLU A 50 9.63 -3.58 11.83
N TYR A 51 8.88 -2.56 11.38
CA TYR A 51 8.55 -1.40 12.23
C TYR A 51 7.06 -1.21 12.55
N ASN A 52 6.21 -2.17 12.16
CA ASN A 52 4.77 -2.15 12.43
C ASN A 52 4.09 -0.80 12.12
N PRO A 53 4.22 -0.26 10.90
CA PRO A 53 3.68 1.05 10.54
C PRO A 53 2.16 1.08 10.62
N LEU A 54 1.62 2.30 10.71
CA LEU A 54 0.19 2.58 10.65
C LEU A 54 -0.20 2.98 9.23
N TYR A 55 -1.03 2.16 8.58
CA TYR A 55 -1.51 2.40 7.22
C TYR A 55 -2.81 3.19 7.24
N PHE A 56 -2.90 4.20 6.38
CA PHE A 56 -4.13 4.90 6.04
C PHE A 56 -4.48 4.59 4.58
N VAL A 57 -5.45 3.72 4.35
CA VAL A 57 -5.78 3.25 3.00
C VAL A 57 -7.15 3.77 2.58
N ALA A 58 -7.19 4.60 1.54
CA ALA A 58 -8.42 5.03 0.90
C ALA A 58 -8.91 3.96 -0.08
N GLU A 59 -10.05 3.35 0.25
CA GLU A 59 -10.69 2.32 -0.58
C GLU A 59 -12.05 2.81 -1.08
N ARG A 60 -12.32 2.60 -2.37
CA ARG A 60 -13.62 2.87 -3.01
C ARG A 60 -14.68 1.88 -2.52
N PRO A 61 -15.97 2.22 -2.59
CA PRO A 61 -17.05 1.35 -2.12
C PRO A 61 -17.13 -0.01 -2.83
N ASP A 62 -16.65 -0.10 -4.07
CA ASP A 62 -16.55 -1.34 -4.86
C ASP A 62 -15.35 -2.21 -4.47
N GLY A 63 -14.57 -1.78 -3.48
CA GLY A 63 -13.33 -2.43 -3.06
C GLY A 63 -12.16 -2.16 -3.99
N GLY A 64 -12.31 -1.32 -5.01
CA GLY A 64 -11.15 -0.78 -5.72
C GLY A 64 -10.33 0.08 -4.75
N ILE A 65 -9.01 0.02 -4.83
CA ILE A 65 -8.22 1.10 -4.23
C ILE A 65 -8.33 2.30 -5.18
N GLU A 66 -8.60 3.47 -4.62
CA GLU A 66 -8.63 4.69 -5.41
C GLU A 66 -7.26 4.80 -6.11
N GLU A 67 -7.25 4.93 -7.44
CA GLU A 67 -5.99 5.17 -8.14
C GLU A 67 -5.27 6.30 -7.41
N PRO A 68 -4.00 6.15 -7.03
CA PRO A 68 -3.35 7.15 -6.21
C PRO A 68 -3.38 8.46 -6.99
N LEU A 69 -4.26 9.35 -6.55
CA LEU A 69 -4.20 10.75 -6.88
C LEU A 69 -2.82 11.15 -6.37
N ILE A 70 -1.94 11.46 -7.32
CA ILE A 70 -0.64 12.06 -7.04
C ILE A 70 -0.95 13.26 -6.14
N ASP A 71 -0.21 13.37 -5.05
CA ASP A 71 -0.42 14.27 -3.91
C ASP A 71 -1.25 13.61 -2.81
N THR A 72 -0.60 12.83 -1.95
CA THR A 72 -0.53 13.08 -0.50
C THR A 72 0.16 11.91 0.22
N LEU A 73 1.32 12.22 0.81
CA LEU A 73 2.03 11.55 1.91
C LEU A 73 2.75 10.22 1.62
N VAL A 74 3.97 10.39 1.12
CA VAL A 74 5.15 9.62 1.53
C VAL A 74 5.40 9.92 3.01
N TRP A 75 5.38 8.90 3.86
CA TRP A 75 6.24 8.74 5.04
C TRP A 75 6.42 7.24 5.29
#